data_AF-W9P145-F1
#
_entry.id   AF-W9P145-F1
#
_cell.length_a   1.000
_cell.length_b   1.000
_cell.length_c   1.000
_cell.angle_alpha   90.00
_cell.angle_beta   90.00
_cell.angle_gamma   90.00
#
_symmetry.space_group_name_H-M   'P 1'
#
loop_
_entity.id
_entity.type
_entity.pdbx_description
1 polymer ?
#
loop_
_entity_poly.entity_id
_entity_poly.type
_entity_poly.pdbx_seq_one_letter_code
_entity_poly.pdbx_strand_id
1 'polypeptide(L)'
;MAQKAKKDRAKSNAAALNNLHIGSLIVNALFLLSHFLFRARSIWLYVLLSAPAVICEYILEASGRPKYDPTTRALRTAGEDLSSPGLTEYMFDVIWVTWAAVIFVIIFGNKAWFLWLILPAYGVYLGSGLLGMGKQKMAEFQGAGDGAGAAPQGNRRARRAA
;
A
#
# COMPACT_ATOMS: atom_id res chain seq x y z
N MET A 1 22.40 15.99 9.18
CA MET A 1 21.39 14.94 9.48
C MET A 1 20.62 14.45 8.25
N ALA A 2 20.24 15.33 7.31
CA ALA A 2 19.46 14.96 6.12
C ALA A 2 20.08 13.87 5.20
N GLN A 3 21.40 13.88 5.01
CA GLN A 3 22.10 12.87 4.19
C GLN A 3 22.15 11.49 4.86
N LYS A 4 22.21 11.44 6.20
CA LYS A 4 22.20 10.18 6.96
C LYS A 4 20.82 9.52 6.84
N ALA A 5 19.74 10.28 7.09
CA ALA A 5 18.37 9.78 6.96
C ALA A 5 18.06 9.25 5.55
N LYS A 6 18.54 9.91 4.48
CA LYS A 6 18.39 9.42 3.10
C LYS A 6 19.10 8.08 2.86
N LYS A 7 20.33 7.92 3.38
CA LYS A 7 21.08 6.67 3.27
C LYS A 7 20.44 5.54 4.08
N ASP A 8 19.97 5.85 5.29
CA ASP A 8 19.29 4.89 6.16
C ASP A 8 17.99 4.38 5.52
N ARG A 9 17.18 5.28 4.93
CA ARG A 9 16.00 4.92 4.14
C ARG A 9 16.34 4.03 2.95
N ALA A 10 17.34 4.40 2.16
CA ALA A 10 17.76 3.59 1.02
C ALA A 10 18.15 2.16 1.44
N LYS A 11 18.88 2.03 2.56
CA LYS A 11 19.25 0.73 3.12
C LYS A 11 18.03 -0.07 3.58
N SER A 12 17.11 0.59 4.30
CA SER A 12 15.86 -0.03 4.79
C SER A 12 14.99 -0.54 3.63
N ASN A 13 14.78 0.30 2.61
CA ASN A 13 13.98 -0.06 1.44
C ASN A 13 14.58 -1.25 0.68
N ALA A 14 15.89 -1.23 0.43
CA ALA A 14 16.57 -2.34 -0.24
C ALA A 14 16.44 -3.66 0.55
N ALA A 15 16.53 -3.59 1.88
CA ALA A 15 16.33 -4.78 2.71
C ALA A 15 14.88 -5.29 2.66
N ALA A 16 13.90 -4.39 2.76
CA ALA A 16 12.49 -4.74 2.68
C ALA A 16 12.14 -5.40 1.33
N LEU A 17 12.60 -4.80 0.22
CA LEU A 17 12.37 -5.32 -1.14
C LEU A 17 13.06 -6.66 -1.37
N ASN A 18 14.29 -6.85 -0.88
CA ASN A 18 14.96 -8.15 -0.99
C ASN A 18 14.22 -9.24 -0.22
N ASN A 19 13.76 -8.94 1.00
CA ASN A 19 12.96 -9.89 1.78
C ASN A 19 11.64 -10.22 1.08
N LEU A 20 11.01 -9.21 0.44
CA LEU A 20 9.78 -9.38 -0.33
C LEU A 20 9.99 -10.38 -1.48
N HIS A 21 11.00 -10.15 -2.31
CA HIS A 21 11.29 -11.04 -3.45
C HIS A 21 11.65 -12.46 -3.00
N ILE A 22 12.46 -12.60 -1.95
CA ILE A 22 12.85 -13.91 -1.41
C ILE A 22 11.61 -14.64 -0.88
N GLY A 23 10.78 -13.96 -0.10
CA GLY A 23 9.56 -14.55 0.44
C GLY A 23 8.55 -14.91 -0.65
N SER A 24 8.33 -14.03 -1.63
CA SER A 24 7.51 -14.30 -2.81
C SER A 24 8.03 -15.52 -3.55
N LEU A 25 9.34 -15.60 -3.82
CA LEU A 25 9.95 -16.74 -4.49
C LEU A 25 9.72 -18.04 -3.71
N ILE A 26 9.92 -18.02 -2.39
CA ILE A 26 9.72 -19.20 -1.53
C ILE A 26 8.26 -19.66 -1.58
N VAL A 27 7.31 -18.75 -1.40
CA VAL A 27 5.87 -19.08 -1.38
C VAL A 27 5.42 -19.63 -2.73
N ASN A 28 5.83 -18.99 -3.84
CA ASN A 28 5.55 -19.46 -5.19
C ASN A 28 6.16 -20.85 -5.44
N ALA A 29 7.42 -21.05 -5.05
CA ALA A 29 8.11 -22.33 -5.20
C ALA A 29 7.42 -23.43 -4.38
N LEU A 30 7.02 -23.15 -3.14
CA LEU A 30 6.29 -24.08 -2.29
C LEU A 30 4.94 -24.47 -2.90
N PHE A 31 4.21 -23.50 -3.46
CA PHE A 31 2.94 -23.79 -4.13
C PHE A 31 3.14 -24.70 -5.34
N LEU A 32 4.08 -24.35 -6.24
CA LEU A 32 4.38 -25.16 -7.43
C LEU A 32 4.84 -26.56 -7.04
N LEU A 33 5.76 -26.67 -6.08
CA LEU A 33 6.25 -27.94 -5.57
C LEU A 33 5.09 -28.79 -5.01
N SER A 34 4.18 -28.17 -4.25
CA SER A 34 3.03 -28.87 -3.70
C SER A 34 2.05 -29.36 -4.77
N HIS A 35 1.88 -28.55 -5.83
CA HIS A 35 1.02 -28.86 -6.96
C HIS A 35 1.56 -30.07 -7.73
N PHE A 36 2.87 -30.12 -7.99
CA PHE A 36 3.51 -31.20 -8.75
C PHE A 36 3.74 -32.48 -7.93
N LEU A 37 4.10 -32.38 -6.64
CA LEU A 37 4.48 -33.55 -5.84
C LEU A 37 3.33 -34.23 -5.10
N PHE A 38 2.33 -33.48 -4.64
CA PHE A 38 1.29 -34.05 -3.76
C PHE A 38 -0.09 -34.10 -4.40
N ARG A 39 -0.60 -32.94 -4.84
CA ARG A 39 -1.97 -32.84 -5.33
C ARG A 39 -2.13 -31.62 -6.24
N ALA A 40 -2.62 -31.86 -7.45
CA ALA A 40 -2.98 -30.79 -8.38
C ALA A 40 -4.05 -29.87 -7.74
N ARG A 41 -3.62 -28.67 -7.33
CA ARG A 41 -4.49 -27.56 -6.90
C ARG A 41 -4.85 -26.68 -8.10
N SER A 42 -5.88 -25.85 -7.98
CA SER A 42 -6.29 -24.98 -9.10
C SER A 42 -5.24 -23.88 -9.34
N ILE A 43 -4.45 -24.01 -10.41
CA ILE A 43 -3.48 -23.00 -10.85
C ILE A 43 -4.20 -21.71 -11.26
N TRP A 44 -5.39 -21.82 -11.86
CA TRP A 44 -6.17 -20.65 -12.26
C TRP A 44 -6.55 -19.77 -11.07
N LEU A 45 -7.04 -20.36 -9.97
CA LEU A 45 -7.34 -19.61 -8.75
C LEU A 45 -6.08 -19.03 -8.12
N TYR A 46 -4.97 -19.78 -8.17
CA TYR A 46 -3.69 -19.30 -7.70
C TYR A 46 -3.23 -18.05 -8.43
N VAL A 47 -3.21 -18.07 -9.76
CA VAL A 47 -2.79 -16.93 -10.57
C VAL A 47 -3.71 -15.74 -10.36
N LEU A 48 -5.03 -15.96 -10.38
CA LEU A 48 -6.01 -14.89 -10.22
C LEU A 48 -5.91 -14.19 -8.85
N LEU A 49 -5.80 -14.97 -7.78
CA LEU A 49 -5.79 -14.43 -6.42
C LEU A 49 -4.39 -13.95 -5.98
N SER A 50 -3.32 -14.44 -6.61
CA SER A 50 -1.97 -13.93 -6.38
C SER A 50 -1.65 -12.68 -7.23
N ALA A 51 -2.40 -12.42 -8.31
CA ALA A 51 -2.12 -11.30 -9.20
C ALA A 51 -2.10 -9.93 -8.47
N PRO A 52 -3.02 -9.61 -7.55
CA PRO A 52 -2.94 -8.35 -6.81
C PRO A 52 -1.68 -8.22 -5.95
N ALA A 53 -1.19 -9.31 -5.35
CA ALA A 53 0.06 -9.30 -4.60
C ALA A 53 1.27 -9.04 -5.50
N VAL A 54 1.32 -9.66 -6.68
CA VAL A 54 2.38 -9.41 -7.67
C VAL A 54 2.36 -7.96 -8.17
N ILE A 55 1.17 -7.39 -8.40
CA ILE A 55 1.03 -5.97 -8.78
C ILE A 55 1.53 -5.06 -7.65
N CYS A 56 1.19 -5.36 -6.39
CA CYS A 56 1.68 -4.59 -5.24
C CYS A 56 3.20 -4.67 -5.12
N GLU A 57 3.79 -5.86 -5.23
CA GLU A 57 5.24 -6.06 -5.22
C GLU A 57 5.94 -5.27 -6.34
N TYR A 58 5.38 -5.28 -7.55
CA TYR A 58 5.90 -4.49 -8.67
C TYR A 58 5.88 -2.98 -8.39
N ILE A 59 4.78 -2.46 -7.84
CA ILE A 59 4.67 -1.02 -7.54
C ILE A 59 5.63 -0.64 -6.41
N LEU A 60 5.76 -1.46 -5.35
CA LEU A 60 6.70 -1.23 -4.25
C LEU A 60 8.15 -1.25 -4.73
N GLU A 61 8.50 -2.15 -5.66
CA GLU A 61 9.82 -2.18 -6.28
C GLU A 61 10.06 -0.93 -7.14
N ALA A 62 9.08 -0.54 -7.96
CA ALA A 62 9.20 0.63 -8.82
C ALA A 62 9.36 1.95 -8.04
N SER A 63 8.63 2.11 -6.92
CA SER A 63 8.64 3.33 -6.10
C SER A 63 9.74 3.33 -5.03
N GLY A 64 10.00 2.19 -4.39
CA GLY A 64 10.86 2.06 -3.22
C GLY A 64 12.33 1.78 -3.54
N ARG A 65 12.66 1.26 -4.74
CA ARG A 65 14.04 0.84 -5.06
C ARG A 65 15.00 2.03 -5.10
N PRO A 66 16.07 2.03 -4.27
CA PRO A 66 17.07 3.08 -4.30
C PRO A 66 17.86 3.07 -5.61
N LYS A 67 18.11 4.26 -6.18
CA LYS A 67 18.87 4.40 -7.43
C LYS A 67 20.18 5.12 -7.15
N TYR A 68 21.26 4.56 -7.66
CA TYR A 68 22.62 5.07 -7.52
C TYR A 68 23.14 5.57 -8.86
N ASP A 69 24.05 6.53 -8.80
CA ASP A 69 24.75 7.05 -9.96
C ASP A 69 25.76 6.01 -10.49
N PRO A 70 25.77 5.69 -11.79
CA PRO A 70 26.61 4.63 -12.33
C PRO A 70 28.10 4.97 -12.32
N THR A 71 28.47 6.26 -12.31
CA THR A 71 29.87 6.72 -12.37
C THR A 71 30.40 7.00 -10.98
N THR A 72 29.64 7.73 -10.15
CA THR A 72 30.10 8.18 -8.83
C THR A 72 29.68 7.25 -7.69
N ARG A 73 28.80 6.27 -7.95
CA ARG A 73 28.12 5.42 -6.95
C ARG A 73 27.39 6.21 -5.86
N ALA A 74 27.18 7.51 -6.07
CA ALA A 74 26.44 8.35 -5.14
C ALA A 74 24.94 7.99 -5.19
N LEU A 75 24.28 8.03 -4.04
CA LEU A 75 22.84 7.81 -3.95
C LEU A 75 22.09 8.96 -4.64
N ARG A 76 21.35 8.68 -5.71
CA ARG A 76 20.54 9.68 -6.44
C ARG A 76 19.16 9.83 -5.82
N THR A 77 18.49 8.71 -5.54
CA THR A 77 17.22 8.69 -4.83
C THR A 77 17.16 7.50 -3.88
N ALA A 78 16.60 7.72 -2.69
CA ALA A 78 16.34 6.66 -1.72
C ALA A 78 15.08 5.84 -2.05
N GLY A 79 14.25 6.31 -2.99
CA GLY A 79 12.90 5.80 -3.22
C GLY A 79 11.89 6.40 -2.25
N GLU A 80 10.62 6.01 -2.44
CA GLU A 80 9.54 6.30 -1.50
C GLU A 80 9.73 5.52 -0.20
N ASP A 81 9.24 6.05 0.92
CA ASP A 81 9.41 5.39 2.21
C ASP A 81 8.50 4.16 2.31
N LEU A 82 9.10 2.97 2.26
CA LEU A 82 8.35 1.71 2.34
C LEU A 82 7.75 1.46 3.73
N SER A 83 8.12 2.25 4.73
CA SER A 83 7.51 2.22 6.07
C SER A 83 6.40 3.25 6.25
N SER A 84 6.00 3.96 5.19
CA SER A 84 4.92 4.94 5.26
C SER A 84 3.57 4.27 5.57
N PRO A 85 2.81 4.76 6.56
CA PRO A 85 1.48 4.25 6.84
C PRO A 85 0.51 4.57 5.69
N GLY A 86 -0.58 3.80 5.61
CA GLY A 86 -1.64 4.01 4.63
C GLY A 86 -1.54 3.08 3.42
N LEU A 87 -1.31 3.63 2.21
CA LEU A 87 -1.34 2.83 0.98
C LEU A 87 -0.20 1.81 0.92
N THR A 88 1.02 2.22 1.26
CA THR A 88 2.19 1.33 1.26
C THR A 88 2.01 0.16 2.24
N GLU A 89 1.52 0.46 3.44
CA GLU A 89 1.15 -0.55 4.44
C GLU A 89 0.09 -1.52 3.90
N TYR A 90 -0.98 -1.00 3.28
CA TYR A 90 -1.99 -1.83 2.64
C TYR A 90 -1.42 -2.74 1.54
N MET A 91 -0.48 -2.25 0.73
CA MET A 91 0.18 -3.07 -0.29
C MET A 91 0.99 -4.22 0.32
N PHE A 92 1.66 -3.98 1.45
CA PHE A 92 2.31 -5.04 2.19
C PHE A 92 1.29 -6.03 2.76
N ASP A 93 0.18 -5.56 3.34
CA ASP A 93 -0.89 -6.44 3.85
C ASP A 93 -1.46 -7.35 2.76
N VAL A 94 -1.68 -6.81 1.56
CA VAL A 94 -2.11 -7.59 0.40
C VAL A 94 -1.14 -8.74 0.12
N ILE A 95 0.18 -8.48 0.18
CA ILE A 95 1.20 -9.49 -0.07
C ILE A 95 1.25 -10.52 1.08
N TRP A 96 1.30 -10.06 2.33
CA TRP A 96 1.38 -10.94 3.51
C TRP A 96 0.18 -11.86 3.62
N VAL A 97 -1.04 -11.33 3.46
CA VAL A 97 -2.26 -12.13 3.54
C VAL A 97 -2.36 -13.09 2.35
N THR A 98 -1.89 -12.69 1.16
CA THR A 98 -1.80 -13.60 0.02
C THR A 98 -0.85 -14.76 0.30
N TRP A 99 0.34 -14.50 0.85
CA TRP A 99 1.29 -15.56 1.22
C TRP A 99 0.69 -16.52 2.24
N ALA A 100 0.03 -15.99 3.27
CA ALA A 100 -0.68 -16.81 4.24
C ALA A 100 -1.74 -17.67 3.55
N ALA A 101 -2.62 -17.06 2.74
CA ALA A 101 -3.67 -17.78 2.00
C ALA A 101 -3.10 -18.91 1.14
N VAL A 102 -1.99 -18.68 0.44
CA VAL A 102 -1.30 -19.72 -0.36
C VAL A 102 -0.83 -20.87 0.53
N ILE A 103 -0.17 -20.57 1.66
CA ILE A 103 0.28 -21.60 2.62
C ILE A 103 -0.92 -22.42 3.15
N PHE A 104 -2.02 -21.75 3.50
CA PHE A 104 -3.24 -22.43 3.93
C PHE A 104 -3.85 -23.29 2.81
N VAL A 105 -3.79 -22.85 1.54
CA VAL A 105 -4.25 -23.65 0.39
C VAL A 105 -3.38 -24.88 0.17
N ILE A 106 -2.08 -24.79 0.42
CA ILE A 106 -1.18 -25.95 0.36
C ILE A 106 -1.62 -27.00 1.39
N ILE A 107 -1.88 -26.58 2.63
CA ILE A 107 -2.21 -27.47 3.77
C ILE A 107 -3.65 -27.99 3.70
N PHE A 108 -4.64 -27.10 3.61
CA PHE A 108 -6.07 -27.42 3.74
C PHE A 108 -6.80 -27.57 2.38
N GLY A 109 -6.13 -27.22 1.28
CA GLY A 109 -6.67 -27.31 -0.07
C GLY A 109 -7.47 -26.08 -0.52
N ASN A 110 -8.13 -26.20 -1.67
CA ASN A 110 -8.73 -25.05 -2.38
C ASN A 110 -9.78 -24.27 -1.57
N LYS A 111 -10.39 -24.86 -0.54
CA LYS A 111 -11.36 -24.14 0.31
C LYS A 111 -10.68 -23.00 1.10
N ALA A 112 -9.38 -23.09 1.37
CA ALA A 112 -8.66 -22.05 2.09
C ALA A 112 -8.56 -20.72 1.33
N TRP A 113 -8.88 -20.69 0.02
CA TRP A 113 -9.00 -19.44 -0.73
C TRP A 113 -10.03 -18.47 -0.15
N PHE A 114 -10.98 -18.93 0.69
CA PHE A 114 -11.87 -18.03 1.40
C PHE A 114 -11.15 -17.04 2.33
N LEU A 115 -9.96 -17.37 2.84
CA LEU A 115 -9.13 -16.44 3.61
C LEU A 115 -8.73 -15.22 2.78
N TRP A 116 -8.62 -15.38 1.47
CA TRP A 116 -8.28 -14.29 0.57
C TRP A 116 -9.38 -13.22 0.51
N LEU A 117 -10.64 -13.55 0.80
CA LEU A 117 -11.75 -12.57 0.82
C LEU A 117 -11.58 -11.49 1.89
N ILE A 118 -10.67 -11.68 2.85
CA ILE A 118 -10.32 -10.66 3.84
C ILE A 118 -9.74 -9.42 3.16
N LEU A 119 -8.96 -9.57 2.08
CA LEU A 119 -8.36 -8.45 1.35
C LEU A 119 -9.40 -7.50 0.73
N PRO A 120 -10.33 -7.96 -0.15
CA PRO A 120 -11.32 -7.07 -0.74
C PRO A 120 -12.29 -6.52 0.31
N ALA A 121 -12.61 -7.27 1.36
CA ALA A 121 -13.42 -6.74 2.46
C ALA A 121 -12.73 -5.55 3.15
N TYR A 122 -11.43 -5.66 3.43
CA TYR A 122 -10.65 -4.58 4.01
C TYR A 122 -10.45 -3.41 3.04
N GLY A 123 -10.24 -3.69 1.75
CA GLY A 123 -10.15 -2.67 0.70
C GLY A 123 -11.43 -1.83 0.57
N VAL A 124 -12.61 -2.47 0.66
CA VAL A 124 -13.91 -1.77 0.68
C VAL A 124 -14.04 -0.89 1.92
N TYR A 125 -13.64 -1.40 3.10
CA TYR A 125 -13.64 -0.62 4.34
C TYR A 125 -12.77 0.65 4.20
N LEU A 126 -11.53 0.52 3.73
CA LEU A 126 -10.62 1.66 3.53
C LEU A 126 -11.15 2.63 2.46
N GLY A 127 -11.65 2.10 1.34
CA GLY A 127 -12.24 2.90 0.25
C GLY A 127 -13.49 3.68 0.68
N SER A 128 -14.32 3.11 1.56
CA SER A 128 -15.49 3.80 2.12
C SER A 128 -15.09 5.02 2.96
N GLY A 129 -13.97 4.94 3.71
CA GLY A 129 -13.41 6.06 4.46
C GLY A 129 -12.89 7.18 3.55
N LEU A 130 -12.21 6.82 2.46
CA LEU A 130 -11.73 7.78 1.45
C LEU A 130 -12.89 8.49 0.73
N LEU A 131 -13.94 7.77 0.36
CA LEU A 131 -15.15 8.36 -0.22
C LEU A 131 -15.86 9.28 0.78
N GLY A 132 -15.87 8.94 2.07
CA GLY A 132 -16.38 9.81 3.13
C GLY A 132 -15.58 11.11 3.27
N MET A 133 -14.26 11.02 3.33
CA MET A 133 -13.38 12.20 3.39
C MET A 133 -13.48 13.05 2.12
N GLY A 134 -13.57 12.44 0.94
CA GLY A 134 -13.76 13.13 -0.34
C GLY A 134 -15.10 13.88 -0.40
N LYS A 135 -16.18 13.28 0.09
CA LYS A 135 -17.49 13.95 0.23
C LYS A 135 -17.43 15.10 1.22
N GLN A 136 -16.72 14.95 2.34
CA GLN A 136 -16.57 16.00 3.34
C GLN A 136 -15.73 17.17 2.82
N LYS A 137 -14.64 16.89 2.10
CA LYS A 137 -13.81 17.90 1.40
C LYS A 137 -14.58 18.60 0.29
N MET A 138 -15.40 17.88 -0.49
CA MET A 138 -16.27 18.48 -1.50
C MET A 138 -17.39 19.32 -0.88
N ALA A 139 -17.97 18.89 0.24
CA ALA A 139 -18.95 19.67 0.98
C ALA A 139 -18.33 20.92 1.61
N GLU A 140 -17.07 20.86 2.07
CA GLU A 140 -16.30 22.02 2.53
C GLU A 140 -16.00 23.00 1.38
N PHE A 141 -15.68 22.47 0.18
CA PHE A 141 -15.44 23.29 -1.02
C PHE A 141 -16.73 23.90 -1.59
N GLN A 142 -17.86 23.19 -1.51
CA GLN A 142 -19.18 23.70 -1.89
C GLN A 142 -19.72 24.69 -0.85
N GLY A 143 -19.52 24.43 0.44
CA GLY A 143 -19.86 25.35 1.54
C GLY A 143 -19.00 26.61 1.58
N ALA A 144 -17.79 26.58 1.02
CA ALA A 144 -16.97 27.76 0.78
C ALA A 144 -17.40 28.56 -0.47
N GLY A 145 -18.18 27.97 -1.38
CA GLY A 145 -18.74 28.60 -2.57
C GLY A 145 -20.04 29.39 -2.32
N ASP A 146 -20.82 29.01 -1.31
CA ASP A 146 -22.07 29.69 -0.91
C ASP A 146 -21.85 30.85 0.09
N GLY A 147 -20.59 31.26 0.30
CA GLY A 147 -20.20 32.36 1.18
C GLY A 147 -20.07 33.74 0.50
N ALA A 148 -20.32 33.84 -0.80
CA ALA A 148 -20.32 35.12 -1.53
C ALA A 148 -21.64 35.89 -1.31
N GLY A 149 -21.94 36.26 -0.06
CA GLY A 149 -23.18 36.98 0.24
C GLY A 149 -23.39 37.47 1.67
N ALA A 150 -22.47 37.24 2.61
CA ALA A 150 -22.58 37.81 3.96
C ALA A 150 -21.53 38.90 4.16
N ALA A 151 -21.97 40.16 4.04
CA ALA A 151 -21.18 41.34 4.33
C ALA A 151 -20.49 41.24 5.71
N PRO A 152 -19.24 41.72 5.87
CA PRO A 152 -18.56 41.66 7.15
C PRO A 152 -19.33 42.52 8.16
N GLN A 153 -19.82 41.87 9.21
CA GLN A 153 -20.49 42.52 10.32
C GLN A 153 -19.48 43.44 11.02
N GLY A 154 -19.49 44.71 10.60
CA GLY A 154 -18.62 45.76 11.10
C GLY A 154 -18.71 45.86 12.62
N ASN A 155 -17.53 45.85 13.23
CA ASN A 155 -17.28 45.92 14.66
C ASN A 155 -17.77 47.28 15.23
N ARG A 156 -19.09 47.44 15.43
CA ARG A 156 -19.74 48.67 15.94
C ARG A 156 -19.45 48.98 17.42
N ARG A 157 -18.61 48.18 18.09
CA ARG A 157 -18.24 48.40 19.51
C ARG A 157 -16.94 49.20 19.72
N ALA A 158 -16.18 49.50 18.67
CA ALA A 158 -14.90 50.21 18.81
C ALA A 158 -14.97 51.75 18.66
N ARG A 159 -16.17 52.35 18.46
CA ARG A 159 -16.31 53.79 18.16
C ARG A 159 -17.07 54.61 19.22
N ARG A 160 -17.01 54.20 20.49
CA ARG A 160 -17.58 54.96 21.64
C ARG A 160 -16.55 55.31 22.73
N ALA A 161 -15.27 55.29 22.38
CA ALA A 161 -14.19 55.75 23.25
C ALA A 161 -13.21 56.60 22.43
N ALA A 162 -13.66 57.79 22.04
CA ALA A 162 -12.84 58.91 21.60
C ALA A 162 -13.64 60.18 21.82
#